data_AF-A0A4Q2Y3Z5-F1
#
_entry.id   AF-A0A4Q2Y3Z5-F1
#
_cell.length_a   1.000
_cell.length_b   1.000
_cell.length_c   1.000
_cell.angle_alpha   90.00
_cell.angle_beta   90.00
_cell.angle_gamma   90.00
#
_symmetry.space_group_name_H-M   'P 1'
#
loop_
_entity.id
_entity.type
_entity.pdbx_description
1 polymer ?
#
loop_
_entity_poly.entity_id
_entity_poly.type
_entity_poly.pdbx_seq_one_letter_code
_entity_poly.pdbx_strand_id
1 'polypeptide(L)'
;MNPALFTTLLLAWDAPPEATRFRVWRGIDVVAVVDRPEGWVELPAGEASTLTVTAVGPGGESVRSAPLVVWVPPVPRLTIEGSADLVTWHDGLRSGDRFVRVRVER
;
A
#
# COMPACT_ATOMS: atom_id res chain seq x y z
N MET A 1 9.12 -11.37 -13.53
CA MET A 1 8.89 -9.96 -13.13
C MET A 1 7.99 -10.02 -11.89
N ASN A 2 8.43 -9.49 -10.75
CA ASN A 2 7.65 -9.51 -9.51
C ASN A 2 6.64 -8.35 -9.59
N PRO A 3 5.32 -8.57 -9.46
CA PRO A 3 4.36 -7.47 -9.53
C PRO A 3 4.62 -6.49 -8.39
N ALA A 4 4.56 -5.19 -8.69
CA ALA A 4 4.51 -4.16 -7.68
C ALA A 4 3.25 -4.38 -6.82
N LEU A 5 3.43 -4.46 -5.51
CA LEU A 5 2.33 -4.60 -4.56
C LEU A 5 2.02 -3.23 -3.97
N PHE A 6 0.75 -2.98 -3.74
CA PHE A 6 0.26 -1.71 -3.24
C PHE A 6 -0.59 -1.91 -1.99
N THR A 7 -0.61 -0.89 -1.16
CA THR A 7 -1.46 -0.80 0.03
C THR A 7 -2.29 0.46 -0.06
N THR A 8 -3.58 0.33 0.26
CA THR A 8 -4.51 1.46 0.34
C THR A 8 -4.54 2.00 1.77
N LEU A 9 -4.28 3.30 1.94
CA LEU A 9 -4.26 3.98 3.24
C LEU A 9 -5.21 5.17 3.25
N LEU A 10 -5.86 5.42 4.40
CA LEU A 10 -6.65 6.62 4.60
C LEU A 10 -5.72 7.76 5.03
N LEU A 11 -5.65 8.80 4.23
CA LEU A 11 -4.97 10.04 4.56
C LEU A 11 -6.01 11.08 4.98
N ALA A 12 -5.72 11.86 6.02
CA ALA A 12 -6.54 12.98 6.48
C ALA A 12 -5.63 14.18 6.82
N TRP A 13 -6.14 15.39 6.64
CA TRP A 13 -5.41 16.63 6.88
C TRP A 13 -6.34 17.76 7.33
N ASP A 14 -5.76 18.82 7.86
CA ASP A 14 -6.48 20.06 8.11
C ASP A 14 -6.60 20.86 6.80
N ALA A 15 -7.77 21.45 6.57
CA ALA A 15 -8.06 22.19 5.35
C ALA A 15 -8.72 23.55 5.62
N PRO A 16 -8.45 24.56 4.78
CA PRO A 16 -9.13 25.84 4.85
C PRO A 16 -10.62 25.69 4.45
N PRO A 17 -11.53 26.46 5.07
CA PRO A 17 -12.98 26.26 4.94
C PRO A 17 -13.53 26.52 3.53
N GLU A 18 -12.84 27.32 2.73
CA GLU A 18 -13.20 27.65 1.35
C GLU A 18 -12.75 26.61 0.31
N ALA A 19 -11.98 25.60 0.73
CA ALA A 19 -11.55 24.53 -0.16
C ALA A 19 -12.71 23.58 -0.47
N THR A 20 -12.92 23.33 -1.75
CA THR A 20 -13.99 22.44 -2.25
C THR A 20 -13.44 21.14 -2.84
N ARG A 21 -12.14 21.10 -3.13
CA ARG A 21 -11.45 19.95 -3.70
C ARG A 21 -9.98 19.95 -3.30
N PHE A 22 -9.38 18.78 -3.25
CA PHE A 22 -7.98 18.57 -2.93
C PHE A 22 -7.34 17.64 -3.96
N ARG A 23 -6.05 17.86 -4.24
CA ARG A 23 -5.23 16.92 -5.00
C ARG A 23 -4.10 16.44 -4.12
N VAL A 24 -3.97 15.12 -4.02
CA VAL A 24 -2.84 14.48 -3.35
C VAL A 24 -1.80 14.15 -4.42
N TRP A 25 -0.57 14.59 -4.17
CA TRP A 25 0.54 14.47 -5.08
C TRP A 25 1.60 13.53 -4.52
N ARG A 26 2.18 12.70 -5.37
CA ARG A 26 3.42 11.96 -5.11
C ARG A 26 4.47 12.43 -6.10
N GLY A 27 5.39 13.27 -5.66
CA GLY A 27 6.32 13.96 -6.57
C GLY A 27 5.60 14.92 -7.52
N ILE A 28 5.52 14.55 -8.81
CA ILE A 28 4.79 15.32 -9.83
C ILE A 28 3.44 14.72 -10.20
N ASP A 29 3.18 13.47 -9.79
CA ASP A 29 1.97 12.74 -10.16
C ASP A 29 0.84 13.05 -9.17
N VAL A 30 -0.37 13.26 -9.70
CA VAL A 30 -1.58 13.29 -8.87
C VAL A 30 -2.02 11.86 -8.63
N VAL A 31 -2.01 11.44 -7.36
CA VAL A 31 -2.37 10.07 -6.95
C VAL A 31 -3.80 9.97 -6.42
N ALA A 32 -4.41 11.10 -6.02
CA ALA A 32 -5.82 11.16 -5.66
C ALA A 32 -6.39 12.56 -5.85
N VAL A 33 -7.69 12.63 -6.14
CA VAL A 33 -8.49 13.85 -6.14
C VAL A 33 -9.73 13.61 -5.30
N VAL A 34 -9.95 14.43 -4.27
CA VAL A 34 -11.02 14.23 -3.29
C VAL A 34 -11.70 15.55 -2.96
N ASP A 35 -12.98 15.52 -2.58
CA ASP A 35 -13.76 16.72 -2.24
C ASP A 35 -13.90 16.93 -0.72
N ARG A 36 -13.23 16.11 0.10
CA ARG A 36 -13.15 16.22 1.56
C ARG A 36 -11.68 16.24 2.00
N PRO A 37 -11.34 16.75 3.20
CA PRO A 37 -9.97 16.78 3.70
C PRO A 37 -9.48 15.40 4.19
N GLU A 38 -9.97 14.34 3.54
CA GLU A 38 -9.56 12.96 3.73
C GLU A 38 -9.75 12.18 2.42
N GLY A 39 -8.91 11.16 2.20
CA GLY A 39 -8.96 10.36 0.99
C GLY A 39 -8.17 9.07 1.10
N TRP A 40 -8.65 8.04 0.41
CA TRP A 40 -7.90 6.80 0.23
C TRP A 40 -6.86 6.97 -0.86
N VAL A 41 -5.62 6.58 -0.57
CA VAL A 41 -4.49 6.65 -1.50
C VAL A 41 -3.83 5.29 -1.59
N GLU A 42 -3.55 4.86 -2.82
CA GLU A 42 -2.82 3.64 -3.10
C GLU A 42 -1.32 3.94 -3.20
N LEU A 43 -0.52 3.31 -2.35
CA LEU A 43 0.92 3.54 -2.26
C LEU A 43 1.70 2.23 -2.43
N PRO A 44 2.89 2.28 -3.05
CA PRO A 44 3.75 1.12 -3.24
C PRO A 44 4.21 0.58 -1.89
N ALA A 45 4.11 -0.74 -1.72
CA ALA A 45 4.52 -1.43 -0.51
C ALA A 45 6.04 -1.67 -0.48
N GLY A 46 6.63 -1.57 0.70
CA GLY A 46 8.05 -1.81 0.95
C GLY A 46 8.97 -0.60 0.69
N GLU A 47 8.41 0.55 0.32
CA GLU A 47 9.17 1.78 0.09
C GLU A 47 8.50 3.01 0.73
N ALA A 48 9.28 4.09 0.85
CA ALA A 48 8.79 5.37 1.34
C ALA A 48 8.25 6.22 0.18
N SER A 49 7.07 6.82 0.37
CA SER A 49 6.46 7.77 -0.55
C SER A 49 6.42 9.16 0.08
N THR A 50 6.80 10.19 -0.67
CA THR A 50 6.66 11.59 -0.26
C THR A 50 5.41 12.20 -0.87
N LEU A 51 4.47 12.61 -0.02
CA LEU A 51 3.18 13.16 -0.40
C LEU A 51 3.09 14.66 -0.10
N THR A 52 2.35 15.38 -0.94
CA THR A 52 1.91 16.76 -0.68
C THR A 52 0.46 16.91 -1.09
N VAL A 53 -0.23 17.90 -0.53
CA VAL A 53 -1.64 18.20 -0.86
C VAL A 53 -1.76 19.64 -1.35
N THR A 54 -2.55 19.86 -2.38
CA THR A 54 -3.06 21.18 -2.76
C THR A 54 -4.56 21.26 -2.47
N ALA A 55 -5.03 22.44 -2.12
CA ALA A 55 -6.44 22.76 -1.95
C ALA A 55 -6.92 23.61 -3.13
N VAL A 56 -8.14 23.38 -3.60
CA VAL A 56 -8.78 24.11 -4.70
C VAL A 56 -10.03 24.78 -4.16
N GLY A 57 -10.10 26.09 -4.33
CA GLY A 57 -11.23 26.92 -3.93
C GLY A 57 -11.50 28.05 -4.93
N PRO A 58 -12.33 29.05 -4.56
CA PRO A 58 -12.68 30.17 -5.43
C PRO A 58 -11.48 30.99 -5.93
N GLY A 59 -10.41 31.05 -5.13
CA GLY A 59 -9.15 31.72 -5.48
C GLY A 59 -8.22 30.92 -6.39
N GLY A 60 -8.65 29.73 -6.85
CA GLY A 60 -7.81 28.80 -7.60
C GLY A 60 -7.18 27.71 -6.72
N GLU A 61 -6.09 27.13 -7.21
CA GLU A 61 -5.34 26.09 -6.51
C GLU A 61 -4.24 26.70 -5.64
N SER A 62 -4.14 26.22 -4.39
CA SER A 62 -3.12 26.63 -3.45
C SER A 62 -1.72 26.14 -3.85
N VAL A 63 -0.70 26.70 -3.20
CA VAL A 63 0.62 26.03 -3.15
C VAL A 63 0.50 24.67 -2.47
N ARG A 64 1.46 23.78 -2.76
CA ARG A 64 1.57 22.46 -2.11
C ARG A 64 1.89 22.61 -0.63
N SER A 65 1.33 21.71 0.19
CA SER A 65 1.64 21.57 1.61
C SER A 65 3.11 21.23 1.86
N ALA A 66 3.51 21.24 3.15
CA ALA A 66 4.74 20.58 3.56
C ALA A 66 4.73 19.09 3.17
N PRO A 67 5.89 18.49 2.84
CA PRO A 67 5.99 17.09 2.45
C PRO A 67 5.71 16.17 3.65
N LEU A 68 4.87 15.16 3.42
CA LEU A 68 4.62 14.05 4.33
C LEU A 68 5.30 12.79 3.80
N VAL A 69 6.24 12.23 4.57
CA VAL A 69 6.89 10.96 4.22
C VAL A 69 6.09 9.81 4.84
N VAL A 70 5.58 8.92 4.00
CA VAL A 70 4.79 7.75 4.40
C VAL A 70 5.57 6.50 4.03
N TRP A 71 5.88 5.65 5.02
CA TRP A 71 6.47 4.34 4.78
C TRP A 71 5.38 3.26 4.83
N VAL A 72 5.30 2.46 3.77
CA VAL A 72 4.35 1.35 3.67
C VAL A 72 5.11 0.04 3.86
N PRO A 73 4.72 -0.82 4.83
CA PRO A 73 5.35 -2.13 4.99
C PRO A 73 5.22 -2.99 3.73
N PRO A 74 6.19 -3.87 3.43
CA PRO A 74 6.02 -4.87 2.38
C PRO A 74 4.77 -5.73 2.62
N VAL A 75 4.08 -6.09 1.53
CA VAL A 75 2.98 -7.05 1.60
C VAL A 75 3.58 -8.45 1.82
N PRO A 76 3.14 -9.20 2.85
CA PRO A 76 3.69 -10.53 3.13
C PRO A 76 3.42 -11.49 1.97
N ARG A 77 4.38 -12.38 1.72
CA ARG A 77 4.25 -13.41 0.69
C ARG A 77 3.80 -14.72 1.31
N LEU A 78 2.77 -15.30 0.72
CA LEU A 78 2.30 -16.64 1.04
C LEU A 78 2.80 -17.62 -0.02
N THR A 79 3.64 -18.56 0.39
CA THR A 79 4.09 -19.64 -0.47
C THR A 79 3.44 -20.94 -0.01
N ILE A 80 2.76 -21.61 -0.93
CA ILE A 80 2.12 -22.92 -0.71
C ILE A 80 2.85 -23.93 -1.58
N GLU A 81 3.48 -24.91 -0.93
CA GLU A 81 4.17 -26.00 -1.59
C GLU A 81 3.46 -27.31 -1.27
N GLY A 82 3.14 -28.08 -2.31
CA GLY A 82 2.65 -29.44 -2.20
C GLY A 82 3.74 -30.43 -2.61
N SER A 83 3.89 -31.52 -1.88
CA SER A 83 4.77 -32.63 -2.27
C SER A 83 4.00 -33.94 -2.31
N ALA A 84 4.24 -34.74 -3.35
CA ALA A 84 3.78 -36.12 -3.43
C ALA A 84 4.76 -37.10 -2.74
N ASP A 85 6.01 -36.68 -2.55
CA ASP A 85 7.07 -37.48 -1.91
C ASP A 85 7.53 -36.86 -0.59
N LEU A 86 7.48 -37.68 0.46
CA LEU A 86 7.58 -37.28 1.86
C LEU A 86 8.99 -37.43 2.45
N VAL A 87 10.06 -37.42 1.65
CA VAL A 87 11.37 -37.89 2.15
C VAL A 87 12.21 -36.78 2.79
N THR A 88 11.88 -35.51 2.62
CA THR A 88 12.73 -34.41 3.09
C THR A 88 12.25 -33.65 4.32
N TRP A 89 11.13 -34.03 4.95
CA TRP A 89 10.50 -33.11 5.91
C TRP A 89 10.32 -33.59 7.36
N HIS A 90 10.18 -34.89 7.71
CA HIS A 90 10.14 -35.36 9.12
C HIS A 90 10.40 -36.88 9.29
N ASP A 91 11.05 -37.27 10.40
CA ASP A 91 11.18 -38.68 10.84
C ASP A 91 9.88 -39.14 11.55
N GLY A 92 9.02 -39.92 10.88
CA GLY A 92 7.95 -40.66 11.57
C GLY A 92 6.57 -40.78 10.92
N LEU A 93 6.41 -40.65 9.61
CA LEU A 93 5.08 -40.70 8.94
C LEU A 93 4.95 -41.86 7.92
N ARG A 94 3.71 -42.27 7.61
CA ARG A 94 3.36 -43.43 6.75
C ARG A 94 3.00 -43.03 5.31
N SER A 95 3.16 -43.98 4.38
CA SER A 95 2.82 -43.83 2.95
C SER A 95 1.30 -43.69 2.72
N GLY A 96 0.88 -42.68 1.94
CA GLY A 96 -0.52 -42.48 1.50
C GLY A 96 -1.10 -41.08 1.75
N ASP A 97 -0.46 -40.27 2.59
CA ASP A 97 -0.96 -38.95 2.98
C ASP A 97 -0.49 -37.85 1.99
N ARG A 98 -1.33 -36.82 1.76
CA ARG A 98 -0.98 -35.60 1.00
C ARG A 98 -0.73 -34.44 1.95
N PHE A 99 0.36 -33.70 1.75
CA PHE A 99 0.76 -32.62 2.66
C PHE A 99 0.90 -31.28 1.96
N VAL A 100 0.59 -30.22 2.71
CA VAL A 100 0.76 -28.83 2.31
C VAL A 100 1.64 -28.14 3.34
N ARG A 101 2.68 -27.45 2.88
CA ARG A 101 3.41 -26.50 3.72
C ARG A 101 2.97 -25.08 3.37
N VAL A 102 2.64 -24.33 4.40
CA VAL A 102 2.34 -22.90 4.29
C VAL A 102 3.49 -22.14 4.92
N ARG A 103 4.15 -21.26 4.16
CA ARG A 103 5.13 -20.30 4.68
C ARG A 103 4.66 -18.89 4.42
N VAL A 104 4.75 -18.06 5.45
CA VAL A 104 4.55 -16.61 5.35
C VAL A 104 5.90 -15.95 5.48
N GLU A 105 6.31 -15.22 4.45
CA GLU A 105 7.53 -14.43 4.41
C GLU A 105 7.16 -12.95 4.56
N ARG A 106 7.89 -12.22 5.41
CA ARG A 106 7.71 -10.79 5.68
C ARG A 106 8.79 -9.96 4.99
#